data_AF-A0A6A4C477-F1
#
_entry.id   AF-A0A6A4C477-F1
#
_cell.length_a   1.000
_cell.length_b   1.000
_cell.length_c   1.000
_cell.angle_alpha   90.00
_cell.angle_beta   90.00
_cell.angle_gamma   90.00
#
_symmetry.space_group_name_H-M   'P 1'
#
loop_
_entity.id
_entity.type
_entity.pdbx_description
1 polymer ?
#
loop_
_entity_poly.entity_id
_entity_poly.type
_entity_poly.pdbx_seq_one_letter_code
_entity_poly.pdbx_strand_id
1 'polypeptide(L)'
;MQEAAIAAVTKFSRVSGLKLNVQKSAAIRLGLEEPQDDDATETTTGGTRAGAGELTAEGPQPVEVTSTTRYLGHLAGAGSTVKLALEKAFAALRVRLVLAEAKTNSVQQRAAIAAAVIIPKMLYVARHAWPSEEIIKQADWSIRNYVWKAKFMAPEHPPAGWVQSAVAGRNPKQGGLGTPDIRVELMALSACTVGAWALTADE
;
A
#
# COMPACT_ATOMS: atom_id res chain seq x y z
N MET A 1 -1.86 -20.04 -23.72
CA MET A 1 -1.45 -20.41 -22.34
C MET A 1 -2.58 -20.28 -21.32
N GLN A 2 -3.35 -19.19 -21.32
CA GLN A 2 -4.42 -18.96 -20.33
C GLN A 2 -5.50 -20.06 -20.30
N GLU A 3 -6.01 -20.47 -21.46
CA GLU A 3 -7.02 -21.54 -21.55
C GLU A 3 -6.51 -22.87 -21.00
N ALA A 4 -5.25 -23.22 -21.28
CA ALA A 4 -4.62 -24.43 -20.76
C ALA A 4 -4.47 -24.39 -19.22
N ALA A 5 -4.12 -23.22 -18.66
CA ALA A 5 -4.05 -23.03 -17.22
C ALA A 5 -5.43 -23.15 -16.54
N ILE A 6 -6.47 -22.53 -17.12
CA ILE A 6 -7.84 -22.63 -16.61
C ILE A 6 -8.34 -24.09 -16.68
N ALA A 7 -8.06 -24.80 -17.78
CA ALA A 7 -8.41 -26.21 -17.92
C ALA A 7 -7.72 -27.09 -16.86
N ALA A 8 -6.42 -26.86 -16.60
CA ALA A 8 -5.68 -27.56 -15.57
C ALA A 8 -6.23 -27.29 -14.16
N VAL A 9 -6.49 -26.03 -13.82
CA VAL A 9 -7.09 -25.64 -12.54
C VAL A 9 -8.49 -26.23 -12.38
N THR A 10 -9.28 -26.28 -13.46
CA THR A 10 -10.63 -26.89 -13.45
C THR A 10 -10.55 -28.39 -13.19
N LYS A 11 -9.59 -29.09 -13.80
CA LYS A 11 -9.35 -30.52 -13.55
C LYS A 11 -9.00 -30.79 -12.08
N PHE A 12 -8.14 -29.97 -11.48
CA PHE A 12 -7.79 -30.06 -10.06
C PHE A 12 -8.96 -29.68 -9.13
N SER A 13 -9.70 -28.63 -9.50
CA SER A 13 -10.89 -28.15 -8.80
C SER A 13 -11.94 -29.26 -8.68
N ARG A 14 -12.12 -30.07 -9.74
CA ARG A 14 -13.01 -31.23 -9.73
C ARG A 14 -12.62 -32.30 -8.71
N VAL A 15 -11.33 -32.50 -8.46
CA VAL A 15 -10.83 -33.49 -7.49
C VAL A 15 -10.95 -32.96 -6.06
N SER A 16 -10.74 -31.66 -5.85
CA SER A 16 -10.77 -31.02 -4.54
C SER A 16 -12.16 -30.55 -4.09
N GLY A 17 -13.16 -30.52 -4.98
CA GLY A 17 -14.48 -29.97 -4.71
C GLY A 17 -14.52 -28.44 -4.61
N LEU A 18 -13.40 -27.76 -4.87
CA LEU A 18 -13.29 -26.30 -4.88
C LEU A 18 -13.68 -25.72 -6.24
N LYS A 19 -14.07 -24.45 -6.29
CA LYS A 19 -14.37 -23.73 -7.54
C LYS A 19 -13.50 -22.48 -7.65
N LEU A 20 -12.96 -22.23 -8.84
CA LEU A 20 -12.23 -21.00 -9.14
C LEU A 20 -13.21 -19.81 -9.13
N ASN A 21 -12.90 -18.77 -8.36
CA ASN A 21 -13.65 -17.52 -8.43
C ASN A 21 -13.12 -16.68 -9.60
N VAL A 22 -13.76 -16.79 -10.77
CA VAL A 22 -13.36 -16.09 -12.00
C VAL A 22 -13.40 -14.57 -11.81
N GLN A 23 -14.35 -14.04 -11.03
CA GLN A 23 -14.47 -12.60 -10.75
C GLN A 23 -13.32 -12.03 -9.92
N LYS A 24 -12.63 -12.87 -9.12
CA LYS A 24 -11.44 -12.47 -8.34
C LYS A 24 -10.14 -12.89 -9.01
N SER A 25 -10.22 -13.62 -10.12
CA SER A 25 -9.07 -14.08 -10.87
C SER A 25 -8.71 -13.04 -11.91
N ALA A 26 -7.43 -12.80 -12.10
CA ALA A 26 -6.91 -11.90 -13.10
C ALA A 26 -5.68 -12.54 -13.74
N ALA A 27 -5.57 -12.43 -15.06
CA ALA A 27 -4.35 -12.74 -15.78
C ALA A 27 -3.55 -11.45 -15.93
N ILE A 28 -2.31 -11.44 -15.46
CA ILE A 28 -1.40 -10.30 -15.61
C ILE A 28 -0.19 -10.70 -16.43
N ARG A 29 0.38 -9.75 -17.17
CA ARG A 29 1.70 -9.93 -17.79
C ARG A 29 2.77 -9.50 -16.79
N LEU A 30 3.81 -10.33 -16.62
CA LEU A 30 4.98 -10.04 -15.80
C LEU A 30 6.17 -9.85 -16.75
N GLY A 31 6.81 -8.67 -16.75
CA GLY A 31 7.95 -8.38 -17.62
C GLY A 31 8.18 -6.89 -17.93
N LEU A 32 9.34 -6.60 -18.55
CA LEU A 32 9.81 -5.28 -18.98
C LEU A 32 9.13 -4.84 -20.29
N GLU A 33 7.85 -4.53 -20.25
CA GLU A 33 7.28 -3.57 -21.21
C GLU A 33 6.85 -2.37 -20.37
N GLU A 34 7.49 -1.23 -20.60
CA GLU A 34 6.99 0.03 -20.05
C GLU A 34 5.58 0.24 -20.61
N PRO A 35 4.56 0.43 -19.77
CA PRO A 35 3.26 0.82 -20.26
C PRO A 35 3.41 2.19 -20.93
N GLN A 36 3.12 2.24 -22.23
CA GLN A 36 2.77 3.47 -22.92
C GLN A 36 1.66 4.13 -22.09
N ASP A 37 1.86 5.41 -21.74
CA ASP A 37 0.89 6.26 -21.01
C ASP A 37 -0.41 6.38 -21.82
N ASP A 38 -1.22 5.32 -21.83
CA ASP A 38 -2.61 5.37 -22.25
C ASP A 38 -3.42 5.68 -21.00
N ASP A 39 -3.96 6.90 -20.99
CA ASP A 39 -4.89 7.50 -20.04
C ASP A 39 -5.43 6.57 -18.96
N ALA A 40 -5.13 6.95 -17.72
CA ALA A 40 -5.76 6.46 -16.51
C ALA A 40 -7.28 6.66 -16.55
N THR A 41 -7.98 5.79 -17.26
CA THR A 41 -9.38 5.50 -16.98
C THR A 41 -9.40 4.54 -15.81
N GLU A 42 -9.50 5.13 -14.61
CA GLU A 42 -9.87 4.43 -13.40
C GLU A 42 -11.20 3.69 -13.62
N THR A 43 -11.16 2.42 -13.97
CA THR A 43 -12.29 1.52 -13.67
C THR A 43 -12.24 1.23 -12.19
N THR A 44 -12.71 2.20 -11.40
CA THR A 44 -13.06 2.02 -10.00
C THR A 44 -14.25 1.07 -9.94
N THR A 45 -13.99 -0.25 -10.00
CA THR A 45 -14.99 -1.23 -9.58
C THR A 45 -14.73 -1.55 -8.11
N GLY A 46 -15.18 -0.61 -7.27
CA GLY A 46 -15.44 -0.88 -5.87
C GLY A 46 -16.43 -2.05 -5.80
N GLY A 47 -16.02 -3.12 -5.14
CA GLY A 47 -16.89 -4.27 -4.93
C GLY A 47 -18.11 -3.85 -4.11
N THR A 48 -19.28 -3.85 -4.74
CA THR A 48 -20.56 -4.25 -4.13
C THR A 48 -21.53 -4.59 -5.26
N ARG A 49 -21.60 -5.87 -5.64
CA ARG A 49 -22.82 -6.48 -6.18
C ARG A 49 -22.93 -7.92 -5.68
N ALA A 50 -23.52 -8.06 -4.50
CA ALA A 50 -24.25 -9.26 -4.16
C ALA A 50 -25.60 -9.20 -4.88
N GLY A 51 -26.02 -10.31 -5.50
CA GLY A 51 -27.40 -10.52 -5.93
C GLY A 51 -27.58 -10.89 -7.41
N ALA A 52 -27.95 -12.17 -7.60
CA ALA A 52 -28.76 -12.71 -8.69
C ALA A 52 -28.21 -12.56 -10.13
N GLY A 53 -27.45 -13.57 -10.56
CA GLY A 53 -27.15 -13.83 -11.97
C GLY A 53 -27.31 -15.32 -12.23
N GLU A 54 -28.35 -15.64 -12.98
CA GLU A 54 -28.88 -16.94 -13.36
C GLU A 54 -27.82 -17.87 -13.96
N LEU A 55 -27.80 -19.13 -13.50
CA LEU A 55 -26.94 -20.20 -13.99
C LEU A 55 -27.42 -20.66 -15.36
N THR A 56 -26.90 -20.07 -16.45
CA THR A 56 -26.98 -20.69 -17.77
C THR A 56 -25.70 -20.51 -18.56
N ALA A 57 -25.40 -21.55 -19.34
CA ALA A 57 -24.31 -21.72 -20.32
C ALA A 57 -22.93 -22.14 -19.77
N GLU A 58 -22.71 -23.45 -19.87
CA GLU A 58 -21.44 -24.17 -19.77
C GLU A 58 -20.41 -23.66 -20.78
N GLY A 59 -19.43 -22.91 -20.29
CA GLY A 59 -18.21 -22.57 -20.98
C GLY A 59 -17.22 -21.98 -19.97
N PRO A 60 -15.91 -22.24 -20.08
CA PRO A 60 -14.94 -21.60 -19.20
C PRO A 60 -14.99 -20.10 -19.44
N GLN A 61 -15.58 -19.35 -18.51
CA GLN A 61 -15.61 -17.89 -18.59
C GLN A 61 -14.15 -17.38 -18.61
N PRO A 62 -13.79 -16.52 -19.57
CA PRO A 62 -12.43 -16.02 -19.67
C PRO A 62 -12.10 -15.18 -18.44
N VAL A 63 -10.91 -15.40 -17.88
CA VAL A 63 -10.38 -14.58 -16.80
C VAL A 63 -9.94 -13.23 -17.39
N GLU A 64 -10.29 -12.14 -16.73
CA GLU A 64 -9.94 -10.79 -17.18
C GLU A 64 -8.42 -10.61 -17.26
N VAL A 65 -7.93 -10.04 -18.35
CA VAL A 65 -6.52 -9.67 -18.51
C VAL A 65 -6.35 -8.24 -18.04
N THR A 66 -5.61 -8.04 -16.95
CA THR A 66 -5.39 -6.74 -16.33
C THR A 66 -3.91 -6.38 -16.34
N SER A 67 -3.58 -5.09 -16.42
CA SER A 67 -2.19 -4.60 -16.37
C SER A 67 -1.58 -4.74 -14.97
N THR A 68 -2.39 -4.58 -13.93
CA THR A 68 -1.99 -4.71 -12.53
C THR A 68 -3.05 -5.45 -11.72
N THR A 69 -2.62 -6.20 -10.70
CA THR A 69 -3.49 -6.85 -9.74
C THR A 69 -2.94 -6.72 -8.31
N ARG A 70 -3.80 -6.94 -7.32
CA ARG A 70 -3.38 -6.97 -5.91
C ARG A 70 -3.05 -8.40 -5.50
N TYR A 71 -1.81 -8.62 -5.08
CA TYR A 71 -1.35 -9.88 -4.50
C TYR A 71 -0.81 -9.63 -3.10
N LEU A 72 -1.43 -10.28 -2.10
CA LEU A 72 -1.07 -10.13 -0.68
C LEU A 72 -0.94 -8.68 -0.22
N GLY A 73 -1.80 -7.77 -0.70
CA GLY A 73 -1.78 -6.36 -0.30
C GLY A 73 -0.75 -5.47 -1.02
N HIS A 74 0.06 -6.03 -1.93
CA HIS A 74 0.94 -5.30 -2.84
C HIS A 74 0.41 -5.33 -4.27
N LEU A 75 0.90 -4.41 -5.11
CA LEU A 75 0.57 -4.38 -6.52
C LEU A 75 1.60 -5.14 -7.32
N ALA A 76 1.14 -6.13 -8.07
CA ALA A 76 1.89 -6.84 -9.07
C ALA A 76 1.37 -6.44 -10.45
N GLY A 77 2.27 -6.20 -11.40
CA GLY A 77 1.90 -5.83 -12.76
C GLY A 77 3.15 -5.56 -13.61
N ALA A 78 2.93 -5.20 -14.87
CA ALA A 78 4.00 -4.77 -15.75
C ALA A 78 4.54 -3.40 -15.34
N GLY A 79 5.86 -3.20 -15.47
CA GLY A 79 6.53 -1.94 -15.14
C GLY A 79 6.59 -1.61 -13.64
N SER A 80 6.79 -0.32 -13.34
CA SER A 80 6.91 0.18 -11.97
C SER A 80 5.53 0.39 -11.33
N THR A 81 5.21 -0.40 -10.30
CA THR A 81 3.94 -0.28 -9.55
C THR A 81 4.04 0.64 -8.33
N VAL A 82 5.19 1.29 -8.13
CA VAL A 82 5.52 2.03 -6.89
C VAL A 82 4.52 3.15 -6.60
N LYS A 83 4.30 4.05 -7.55
CA LYS A 83 3.41 5.20 -7.39
C LYS A 83 1.98 4.75 -7.02
N LEU A 84 1.42 3.82 -7.79
CA LEU A 84 0.09 3.29 -7.57
C LEU A 84 -0.04 2.55 -6.23
N ALA A 85 1.01 1.84 -5.80
CA ALA A 85 1.00 1.11 -4.52
C ALA A 85 0.96 2.07 -3.34
N LEU A 86 1.72 3.16 -3.42
CA LEU A 86 1.76 4.17 -2.39
C LEU A 86 0.49 5.03 -2.38
N GLU A 87 -0.06 5.40 -3.54
CA GLU A 87 -1.35 6.10 -3.62
C GLU A 87 -2.48 5.30 -2.95
N LYS A 88 -2.55 3.98 -3.22
CA LYS A 88 -3.50 3.08 -2.54
C LYS A 88 -3.21 2.99 -1.04
N ALA A 89 -1.96 3.07 -0.61
CA ALA A 89 -1.59 3.10 0.80
C ALA A 89 -2.07 4.40 1.48
N PHE A 90 -1.86 5.56 0.84
CA PHE A 90 -2.36 6.85 1.32
C PHE A 90 -3.89 6.85 1.41
N ALA A 91 -4.59 6.35 0.39
CA ALA A 91 -6.05 6.25 0.40
C ALA A 91 -6.55 5.35 1.55
N ALA A 92 -5.93 4.19 1.75
CA ALA A 92 -6.28 3.30 2.85
C ALA A 92 -6.01 3.93 4.24
N LEU A 93 -4.92 4.69 4.37
CA LEU A 93 -4.60 5.43 5.60
C LEU A 93 -5.61 6.54 5.86
N ARG A 94 -6.02 7.32 4.86
CA ARG A 94 -7.06 8.35 5.01
C ARG A 94 -8.34 7.74 5.59
N VAL A 95 -8.83 6.66 5.00
CA VAL A 95 -10.03 5.95 5.49
C VAL A 95 -9.85 5.46 6.92
N ARG A 96 -8.69 4.87 7.24
CA ARG A 96 -8.41 4.35 8.58
C ARG A 96 -8.31 5.44 9.64
N LEU A 97 -7.79 6.62 9.26
CA LEU A 97 -7.53 7.71 10.18
C LEU A 97 -8.74 8.60 10.42
N VAL A 98 -9.82 8.54 9.61
CA VAL A 98 -11.03 9.39 9.78
C VAL A 98 -11.51 9.47 11.23
N LEU A 99 -11.65 8.33 11.92
CA LEU A 99 -12.10 8.32 13.30
C LEU A 99 -11.05 8.89 14.27
N ALA A 100 -9.77 8.60 14.02
CA ALA A 100 -8.67 9.10 14.81
C ALA A 100 -8.56 10.63 14.69
N GLU A 101 -8.72 11.18 13.48
CA GLU A 101 -8.78 12.62 13.21
C GLU A 101 -9.90 13.29 14.01
N ALA A 102 -11.09 12.66 14.08
CA ALA A 102 -12.23 13.20 14.81
C ALA A 102 -12.13 13.10 16.35
N LYS A 103 -11.30 12.19 16.88
CA LYS A 103 -11.26 11.87 18.32
C LYS A 103 -9.98 12.31 19.03
N THR A 104 -8.91 12.60 18.30
CA THR A 104 -7.61 12.92 18.88
C THR A 104 -7.45 14.41 19.15
N ASN A 105 -7.45 14.77 20.43
CA ASN A 105 -7.34 16.18 20.83
C ASN A 105 -5.89 16.63 20.97
N SER A 106 -4.94 15.74 21.34
CA SER A 106 -3.54 16.13 21.57
C SER A 106 -2.58 15.77 20.44
N VAL A 107 -1.55 16.59 20.26
CA VAL A 107 -0.45 16.36 19.29
C VAL A 107 0.30 15.08 19.64
N GLN A 108 0.52 14.81 20.92
CA GLN A 108 1.22 13.61 21.41
C GLN A 108 0.46 12.33 21.04
N GLN A 109 -0.88 12.31 21.18
CA GLN A 109 -1.70 11.17 20.76
C GLN A 109 -1.60 10.95 19.24
N ARG A 110 -1.63 12.02 18.45
CA ARG A 110 -1.49 11.93 16.99
C ARG A 110 -0.09 11.46 16.57
N ALA A 111 0.96 11.90 17.25
CA ALA A 111 2.32 11.39 17.02
C ALA A 111 2.41 9.88 17.31
N ALA A 112 1.83 9.41 18.42
CA ALA A 112 1.78 7.99 18.75
C ALA A 112 0.98 7.18 17.71
N ILE A 113 -0.16 7.71 17.22
CA ILE A 113 -0.94 7.05 16.17
C ILE A 113 -0.19 7.03 14.84
N ALA A 114 0.52 8.11 14.48
CA ALA A 114 1.35 8.13 13.29
C ALA A 114 2.42 7.03 13.35
N ALA A 115 3.11 6.90 14.48
CA ALA A 115 4.11 5.87 14.70
C ALA A 115 3.51 4.44 14.68
N ALA A 116 2.31 4.24 15.23
CA ALA A 116 1.68 2.92 15.32
C ALA A 116 0.88 2.50 14.07
N VAL A 117 0.44 3.43 13.24
CA VAL A 117 -0.49 3.16 12.12
C VAL A 117 0.08 3.58 10.77
N ILE A 118 0.61 4.80 10.66
CA ILE A 118 1.10 5.34 9.39
C ILE A 118 2.42 4.67 9.02
N ILE A 119 3.40 4.72 9.92
CA ILE A 119 4.75 4.16 9.66
C ILE A 119 4.69 2.68 9.27
N PRO A 120 4.00 1.78 10.00
CA PRO A 120 3.99 0.36 9.65
C PRO A 120 3.35 0.10 8.28
N LYS A 121 2.32 0.87 7.90
CA LYS A 121 1.70 0.75 6.58
C LYS A 121 2.64 1.22 5.47
N MET A 122 3.36 2.31 5.68
CA MET A 122 4.34 2.81 4.71
C MET A 122 5.53 1.86 4.56
N LEU A 123 6.11 1.39 5.67
CA LEU A 123 7.21 0.41 5.66
C LEU A 123 6.79 -0.93 5.06
N TYR A 124 5.55 -1.35 5.27
CA TYR A 124 5.01 -2.53 4.59
C TYR A 124 5.06 -2.37 3.07
N VAL A 125 4.59 -1.25 2.53
CA VAL A 125 4.63 -1.05 1.07
C VAL A 125 6.06 -0.85 0.57
N ALA A 126 6.88 -0.08 1.28
CA ALA A 126 8.27 0.21 0.90
C ALA A 126 9.15 -1.04 0.77
N ARG A 127 8.87 -2.10 1.56
CA ARG A 127 9.56 -3.40 1.45
C ARG A 127 9.41 -4.06 0.07
N HIS A 128 8.33 -3.77 -0.65
CA HIS A 128 8.03 -4.38 -1.95
C HIS A 128 8.10 -3.38 -3.10
N ALA A 129 7.94 -2.09 -2.81
CA ALA A 129 7.93 -1.01 -3.77
C ALA A 129 8.63 0.20 -3.15
N TRP A 130 9.96 0.27 -3.32
CA TRP A 130 10.77 1.30 -2.69
C TRP A 130 10.37 2.71 -3.17
N PRO A 131 10.05 3.66 -2.26
CA PRO A 131 9.53 4.96 -2.65
C PRO A 131 10.62 5.87 -3.24
N SER A 132 10.23 6.73 -4.18
CA SER A 132 11.08 7.83 -4.66
C SER A 132 11.17 8.95 -3.61
N GLU A 133 12.17 9.83 -3.76
CA GLU A 133 12.37 10.97 -2.88
C GLU A 133 11.15 11.90 -2.80
N GLU A 134 10.44 12.08 -3.92
CA GLU A 134 9.20 12.87 -3.99
C GLU A 134 8.09 12.26 -3.13
N ILE A 135 7.94 10.94 -3.17
CA ILE A 135 6.95 10.21 -2.37
C ILE A 135 7.33 10.26 -0.88
N ILE A 136 8.62 10.14 -0.56
CA ILE A 136 9.11 10.27 0.83
C ILE A 136 8.77 11.66 1.37
N LYS A 137 9.01 12.72 0.58
CA LYS A 137 8.66 14.09 0.92
C LYS A 137 7.15 14.27 1.13
N GLN A 138 6.32 13.71 0.23
CA GLN A 138 4.87 13.73 0.36
C GLN A 138 4.39 13.02 1.63
N ALA A 139 4.99 11.87 1.97
CA ALA A 139 4.68 11.11 3.17
C ALA A 139 5.06 11.88 4.44
N ASP A 140 6.26 12.46 4.50
CA ASP A 140 6.71 13.30 5.61
C ASP A 140 5.76 14.48 5.83
N TRP A 141 5.39 15.19 4.77
CA TRP A 141 4.45 16.31 4.87
C TRP A 141 3.06 15.87 5.34
N SER A 142 2.58 14.72 4.88
CA SER A 142 1.30 14.16 5.30
C SER A 142 1.30 13.73 6.77
N ILE A 143 2.41 13.14 7.24
CA ILE A 143 2.61 12.77 8.65
C ILE A 143 2.61 14.02 9.52
N ARG A 144 3.39 15.05 9.16
CA ARG A 144 3.43 16.31 9.91
C ARG A 144 2.06 16.98 9.92
N ASN A 145 1.34 16.96 8.79
CA ASN A 145 0.01 17.55 8.71
C ASN A 145 -0.98 16.81 9.63
N TYR A 146 -0.88 15.49 9.69
CA TYR A 146 -1.67 14.70 10.63
C TYR A 146 -1.34 15.03 12.09
N VAL A 147 -0.06 15.09 12.45
CA VAL A 147 0.36 15.40 13.83
C VAL A 147 -0.05 16.80 14.26
N TRP A 148 0.13 17.82 13.42
CA TRP A 148 -0.16 19.21 13.78
C TRP A 148 -1.60 19.64 13.56
N LYS A 149 -2.24 19.19 12.48
CA LYS A 149 -3.57 19.65 12.05
C LYS A 149 -4.66 18.57 12.07
N ALA A 150 -4.33 17.37 12.57
CA ALA A 150 -5.26 16.23 12.63
C ALA A 150 -5.87 15.85 11.26
N LYS A 151 -5.12 16.06 10.17
CA LYS A 151 -5.54 15.67 8.81
C LYS A 151 -4.41 14.99 8.05
N PHE A 152 -4.62 13.76 7.59
CA PHE A 152 -3.65 13.01 6.80
C PHE A 152 -3.81 13.30 5.30
N MET A 153 -3.31 14.47 4.90
CA MET A 153 -3.23 14.89 3.49
C MET A 153 -1.90 15.58 3.23
N ALA A 154 -1.41 15.53 1.99
CA ALA A 154 -0.24 16.25 1.55
C ALA A 154 -0.61 17.73 1.33
N PRO A 155 -0.14 18.67 2.18
CA PRO A 155 -0.35 20.09 1.95
C PRO A 155 0.54 20.61 0.81
N GLU A 156 0.20 21.77 0.24
CA GLU A 156 1.04 22.46 -0.75
C GLU A 156 2.41 22.86 -0.17
N HIS A 157 2.45 23.13 1.14
CA HIS A 157 3.64 23.57 1.88
C HIS A 157 3.79 22.77 3.18
N PRO A 158 5.03 22.53 3.66
CA PRO A 158 5.25 21.81 4.90
C PRO A 158 4.53 22.51 6.05
N PRO A 159 3.73 21.79 6.86
CA PRO A 159 2.96 22.41 7.93
C PRO A 159 3.90 22.90 9.03
N ALA A 160 3.74 24.17 9.41
CA ALA A 160 4.48 24.75 10.54
C ALA A 160 4.03 24.07 11.84
N GLY A 161 4.96 23.38 12.48
CA GLY A 161 4.77 22.87 13.84
C GLY A 161 5.02 23.95 14.88
N TRP A 162 4.55 23.73 16.11
CA TRP A 162 4.83 24.64 17.23
C TRP A 162 6.24 24.50 17.80
N VAL A 163 6.96 23.46 17.38
CA VAL A 163 8.31 23.13 17.85
C VAL A 163 9.16 22.70 16.65
N GLN A 164 10.47 22.89 16.75
CA GLN A 164 11.41 22.42 15.74
C GLN A 164 11.29 20.90 15.52
N SER A 165 11.43 20.46 14.27
CA SER A 165 11.31 19.03 13.90
C SER A 165 12.25 18.12 14.71
N ALA A 166 13.49 18.57 14.93
CA ALA A 166 14.48 17.84 15.73
C ALA A 166 14.02 17.64 17.19
N VAL A 167 13.31 18.60 17.77
CA VAL A 167 12.77 18.48 19.14
C VAL A 167 11.50 17.61 19.13
N ALA A 168 10.63 17.80 18.14
CA ALA A 168 9.40 17.02 17.99
C ALA A 168 9.66 15.52 17.80
N GLY A 169 10.74 15.15 17.11
CA GLY A 169 11.14 13.76 16.89
C GLY A 169 11.76 13.06 18.10
N ARG A 170 12.18 13.79 19.15
CA ARG A 170 12.76 13.17 20.35
C ARG A 170 11.73 12.32 21.08
N ASN A 171 12.22 11.34 21.84
CA ASN A 171 11.39 10.51 22.68
C ASN A 171 10.60 11.40 23.69
N PRO A 172 9.31 11.11 23.95
CA PRO A 172 8.54 11.81 24.98
C PRO A 172 9.22 11.87 26.35
N LYS A 173 9.97 10.83 26.74
CA LYS A 173 10.74 10.79 27.99
C LYS A 173 11.89 11.82 28.04
N GLN A 174 12.31 12.33 26.90
CA GLN A 174 13.39 13.32 26.74
C GLN A 174 12.84 14.71 26.38
N GLY A 175 11.54 14.96 26.58
CA GLY A 175 10.89 16.23 26.29
C GLY A 175 10.47 16.43 24.84
N GLY A 176 10.51 15.39 24.00
CA GLY A 176 10.00 15.43 22.63
C GLY A 176 8.53 15.02 22.50
N LEU A 177 8.04 14.93 21.26
CA LEU A 177 6.68 14.47 20.96
C LEU A 177 6.65 13.02 20.45
N GLY A 178 7.81 12.44 20.11
CA GLY A 178 7.89 11.14 19.43
C GLY A 178 7.31 11.18 18.02
N THR A 179 7.42 12.32 17.32
CA THR A 179 6.94 12.42 15.94
C THR A 179 7.80 11.53 15.04
N PRO A 180 7.22 10.58 14.29
CA PRO A 180 8.00 9.69 13.46
C PRO A 180 8.55 10.41 12.22
N ASP A 181 9.74 10.02 11.78
CA ASP A 181 10.37 10.49 10.55
C ASP A 181 10.46 9.33 9.55
N ILE A 182 9.65 9.38 8.50
CA ILE A 182 9.58 8.30 7.51
C ILE A 182 10.92 8.04 6.81
N ARG A 183 11.77 9.05 6.63
CA ARG A 183 13.09 8.87 6.00
C ARG A 183 13.98 8.03 6.89
N VAL A 184 14.02 8.34 8.17
CA VAL A 184 14.82 7.60 9.16
C VAL A 184 14.31 6.17 9.28
N GLU A 185 12.99 5.97 9.32
CA GLU A 185 12.37 4.64 9.38
C GLU A 185 12.69 3.79 8.13
N LEU A 186 12.71 4.41 6.93
CA LEU A 186 13.10 3.73 5.70
C LEU A 186 14.59 3.36 5.70
N MET A 187 15.47 4.27 6.17
CA MET A 187 16.90 3.96 6.33
C MET A 187 17.14 2.83 7.33
N ALA A 188 16.38 2.81 8.43
CA ALA A 188 16.44 1.72 9.40
C ALA A 188 15.98 0.39 8.78
N LEU A 189 14.90 0.41 8.00
CA LEU A 189 14.40 -0.77 7.28
C LEU A 189 15.45 -1.35 6.32
N SER A 190 16.10 -0.50 5.52
CA SER A 190 17.13 -0.96 4.57
C SER A 190 18.35 -1.50 5.31
N ALA A 191 18.84 -0.80 6.33
CA ALA A 191 19.96 -1.25 7.14
C ALA A 191 19.70 -2.61 7.79
N CYS A 192 18.52 -2.82 8.37
CA CYS A 192 18.13 -4.09 8.99
C CYS A 192 18.06 -5.23 7.96
N THR A 193 17.57 -4.95 6.74
CA THR A 193 17.44 -5.97 5.69
C THR A 193 18.80 -6.36 5.11
N VAL A 194 19.65 -5.36 4.82
CA VAL A 194 21.01 -5.60 4.32
C VAL A 194 21.87 -6.30 5.38
N GLY A 195 21.76 -5.89 6.65
CA GLY A 195 22.46 -6.55 7.75
C GLY A 195 22.07 -8.03 7.88
N ALA A 196 20.78 -8.35 7.76
CA ALA A 196 20.31 -9.74 7.77
C ALA A 196 20.90 -10.55 6.60
N TRP A 197 20.94 -9.97 5.39
CA TRP A 197 21.53 -10.63 4.23
C TRP A 197 23.03 -10.86 4.38
N ALA A 198 23.76 -9.88 4.92
CA ALA A 198 25.19 -10.01 5.17
C ALA A 198 25.48 -11.17 6.13
N LEU A 199 24.70 -11.29 7.22
CA LEU A 199 24.87 -12.38 8.19
C LEU A 199 24.56 -13.76 7.59
N THR A 200 23.62 -13.86 6.65
CA THR A 200 23.29 -15.13 5.98
C THR A 200 24.20 -15.47 4.80
N ALA A 201 24.99 -14.52 4.30
CA ALA A 201 25.88 -14.74 3.16
C ALA A 201 27.24 -15.34 3.59
N ASP A 202 27.61 -15.18 4.86
CA ASP A 202 28.83 -15.72 5.46
C ASP A 202 28.61 -17.12 6.12
N GLU A 203 27.39 -17.67 6.06
CA GLU A 203 27.03 -19.06 6.42
C GLU A 203 27.03 -19.98 5.18
#